data_AF-A0ABC9W741-F1
#
_entry.id   AF-A0ABC9W741-F1
#
_cell.length_a   1.000
_cell.length_b   1.000
_cell.length_c   1.000
_cell.angle_alpha   90.00
_cell.angle_beta   90.00
_cell.angle_gamma   90.00
#
_symmetry.space_group_name_H-M   'P 1'
#
loop_
_entity.id
_entity.type
_entity.pdbx_description
1 polymer ?
#
loop_
_entity_poly.entity_id
_entity_poly.type
_entity_poly.pdbx_seq_one_letter_code
_entity_poly.pdbx_strand_id
1 'polypeptide(L)'
;MGDRGAAGGGTRRRRGGAAAAAAAARQTPGPAQGDSGGDPGHDPGGDFRCHKVQESLLSSASGYSNYRGILNWCVVMLVLSNARLFLENLIKYGILVDPIQVVSLFLKDPYSWPSLCLVIVANVFVVVALALEKRLAAGSLSEGAGAALHGLNLLAILCFPAGVVLVVTSITPVGSVFALAIYTIIFLKLFSFRDVNKWCRDRREGKNAPPGNGDGSAAAAGAKKANGDVGKSRVTYPANLTYRNLYYFLFAPTLCYELNFPRSPRVRKRFLLRRLFEMLFFIQLLVGLIQQWMVPTIQNSMKPFRDMDYSRIIERLLKLAVPNHLIWLIFFYWFFHSCLNVVAEVMQFGDREFYRDWWNSESVTYFWQNWNIPVHKWCLRHFYKPMLKRGASKWAAQTAVFLASAFFHEYLVSVPLKMFRLWAFMGMAAQIPLAWFVSKFLRGNYGNAAVWISLIIGQPIAVLMYVHDYYVLNYEGNQ
;
A
#
# COMPACT_ATOMS: atom_id res chain seq x y z
N MET A 1 -40.90 58.12 -13.10
CA MET A 1 -42.38 58.10 -13.06
C MET A 1 -42.82 57.21 -14.21
N GLY A 2 -43.65 56.19 -14.08
CA GLY A 2 -44.40 55.66 -12.96
C GLY A 2 -44.90 54.29 -13.41
N ASP A 3 -44.90 53.40 -12.46
CA ASP A 3 -45.27 52.00 -12.49
C ASP A 3 -46.78 51.80 -12.76
N ARG A 4 -47.16 50.63 -13.31
CA ARG A 4 -48.35 49.78 -13.00
C ARG A 4 -49.27 49.37 -14.15
N GLY A 5 -49.55 48.07 -14.16
CA GLY A 5 -50.70 47.45 -14.83
C GLY A 5 -50.66 45.92 -14.82
N ALA A 6 -50.76 45.29 -13.64
CA ALA A 6 -50.87 43.84 -13.47
C ALA A 6 -52.33 43.40 -13.30
N ALA A 7 -52.71 42.29 -13.94
CA ALA A 7 -53.75 41.32 -13.57
C ALA A 7 -53.77 40.22 -14.67
N GLY A 8 -53.89 38.91 -14.45
CA GLY A 8 -54.16 38.10 -13.25
C GLY A 8 -53.82 36.62 -13.53
N GLY A 9 -53.77 35.83 -12.46
CA GLY A 9 -53.42 34.41 -12.48
C GLY A 9 -54.60 33.44 -12.69
N GLY A 10 -54.29 32.14 -12.74
CA GLY A 10 -55.26 31.08 -12.42
C GLY A 10 -55.26 29.80 -13.27
N THR A 11 -54.28 28.92 -13.05
CA THR A 11 -54.34 27.43 -12.98
C THR A 11 -55.47 26.60 -13.63
N ARG A 12 -55.06 25.65 -14.51
CA ARG A 12 -55.45 24.20 -14.65
C ARG A 12 -54.85 23.66 -15.98
N ARG A 13 -54.39 22.41 -16.23
CA ARG A 13 -54.37 21.10 -15.55
C ARG A 13 -53.49 20.12 -16.39
N ARG A 14 -52.74 19.21 -15.73
CA ARG A 14 -52.37 17.80 -16.08
C ARG A 14 -51.89 17.37 -17.48
N ARG A 15 -50.70 16.74 -17.51
CA ARG A 15 -50.33 15.35 -17.96
C ARG A 15 -48.82 15.19 -17.67
N GLY A 16 -48.25 14.20 -16.98
CA GLY A 16 -48.60 12.79 -16.84
C GLY A 16 -47.82 11.97 -17.88
N GLY A 17 -46.63 11.46 -17.55
CA GLY A 17 -45.88 10.55 -18.42
C GLY A 17 -44.42 10.34 -18.00
N ALA A 18 -44.15 9.23 -17.32
CA ALA A 18 -42.82 8.76 -16.94
C ALA A 18 -42.02 8.31 -18.17
N ALA A 19 -40.75 8.72 -18.28
CA ALA A 19 -39.80 8.18 -19.24
C ALA A 19 -38.63 7.54 -18.47
N ALA A 20 -38.60 6.20 -18.50
CA ALA A 20 -37.50 5.39 -18.01
C ALA A 20 -36.26 5.60 -18.89
N ALA A 21 -35.20 6.16 -18.32
CA ALA A 21 -33.90 6.23 -18.97
C ALA A 21 -33.15 4.91 -18.74
N ALA A 22 -33.33 3.97 -19.66
CA ALA A 22 -32.52 2.76 -19.74
C ALA A 22 -31.08 3.13 -20.14
N ALA A 23 -30.14 2.92 -19.21
CA ALA A 23 -28.72 3.05 -19.47
C ALA A 23 -28.25 1.89 -20.36
N ALA A 24 -27.98 2.19 -21.64
CA ALA A 24 -27.33 1.26 -22.56
C ALA A 24 -25.92 0.93 -22.06
N ALA A 25 -25.72 -0.30 -21.60
CA ALA A 25 -24.42 -0.86 -21.29
C ALA A 25 -23.62 -1.02 -22.58
N ARG A 26 -22.44 -0.38 -22.63
CA ARG A 26 -21.41 -0.65 -23.66
C ARG A 26 -21.00 -2.12 -23.57
N GLN A 27 -21.43 -2.92 -24.54
CA GLN A 27 -20.85 -4.24 -24.79
C GLN A 27 -19.45 -4.05 -25.37
N THR A 28 -18.44 -4.55 -24.66
CA THR A 28 -17.10 -4.79 -25.20
C THR A 28 -17.15 -6.00 -26.15
N PRO A 29 -16.52 -5.97 -27.33
CA PRO A 29 -16.52 -7.13 -28.22
C PRO A 29 -15.66 -8.25 -27.63
N GLY A 30 -16.17 -9.47 -27.67
CA GLY A 30 -15.44 -10.70 -27.31
C GLY A 30 -14.31 -11.01 -28.30
N PRO A 31 -13.40 -11.94 -27.96
CA PRO A 31 -12.25 -12.25 -28.81
C PRO A 31 -12.69 -12.90 -30.13
N ALA A 32 -12.04 -12.52 -31.22
CA ALA A 32 -12.26 -13.05 -32.55
C ALA A 32 -12.07 -14.57 -32.58
N GLN A 33 -13.13 -15.30 -32.96
CA GLN A 33 -13.02 -16.70 -33.36
C GLN A 33 -12.36 -16.75 -34.74
N GLY A 34 -11.33 -17.60 -34.86
CA GLY A 34 -10.64 -17.87 -36.12
C GLY A 34 -11.59 -18.48 -37.13
N ASP A 35 -11.58 -17.90 -38.32
CA ASP A 35 -12.35 -18.31 -39.48
C ASP A 35 -11.77 -19.63 -40.03
N SER A 36 -12.41 -20.75 -39.73
CA SER A 36 -12.17 -22.03 -40.41
C SER A 36 -13.25 -22.20 -41.47
N GLY A 37 -12.87 -21.93 -42.72
CA GLY A 37 -13.73 -22.05 -43.89
C GLY A 37 -14.37 -23.43 -44.03
N GLY A 38 -15.67 -23.39 -44.33
CA GLY A 38 -16.50 -24.54 -44.64
C GLY A 38 -17.93 -24.02 -44.79
N ASP A 39 -18.32 -23.72 -46.02
CA ASP A 39 -19.67 -23.33 -46.40
C ASP A 39 -20.66 -24.43 -45.99
N PRO A 40 -21.61 -24.19 -45.06
CA PRO A 40 -22.66 -25.15 -44.78
C PRO A 40 -23.89 -24.75 -45.60
N GLY A 41 -24.37 -25.71 -46.40
CA GLY A 41 -25.64 -25.61 -47.09
C GLY A 41 -26.73 -25.04 -46.19
N HIS A 42 -27.54 -24.16 -46.79
CA HIS A 42 -28.67 -23.47 -46.18
C HIS A 42 -29.66 -24.48 -45.55
N ASP A 43 -29.51 -24.73 -44.25
CA ASP A 43 -30.40 -25.56 -43.45
C ASP A 43 -31.59 -24.67 -42.99
N PRO A 44 -32.83 -24.87 -43.49
CA PRO A 44 -33.95 -23.95 -43.24
C PRO A 44 -34.42 -23.91 -41.78
N GLY A 45 -33.87 -24.77 -40.92
CA GLY A 45 -34.13 -24.81 -39.47
C GLY A 45 -33.12 -24.03 -38.61
N GLY A 46 -32.08 -23.42 -39.22
CA GLY A 46 -31.02 -22.71 -38.48
C GLY A 46 -31.51 -21.47 -37.73
N ASP A 47 -32.51 -20.77 -38.26
CA ASP A 47 -33.02 -19.50 -37.73
C ASP A 47 -33.83 -19.61 -36.43
N PHE A 48 -34.14 -20.83 -35.97
CA PHE A 48 -34.89 -21.08 -34.72
C PHE A 48 -34.04 -21.68 -33.59
N ARG A 49 -32.71 -21.80 -33.75
CA ARG A 49 -31.83 -22.38 -32.70
C ARG A 49 -31.53 -21.38 -31.58
N CYS A 50 -32.18 -21.57 -30.42
CA CYS A 50 -31.94 -20.78 -29.21
C CYS A 50 -30.77 -21.28 -28.34
N HIS A 51 -30.25 -22.48 -28.60
CA HIS A 51 -29.14 -23.08 -27.86
C HIS A 51 -27.83 -22.97 -28.65
N LYS A 52 -26.76 -22.58 -27.95
CA LYS A 52 -25.40 -22.46 -28.49
C LYS A 52 -24.45 -23.30 -27.64
N VAL A 53 -23.41 -23.86 -28.25
CA VAL A 53 -22.31 -24.48 -27.52
C VAL A 53 -21.59 -23.36 -26.77
N GLN A 54 -21.69 -23.38 -25.45
CA GLN A 54 -21.10 -22.39 -24.57
C GLN A 54 -20.70 -23.05 -23.25
N GLU A 55 -19.57 -22.60 -22.71
CA GLU A 55 -19.11 -23.03 -21.40
C GLU A 55 -19.93 -22.36 -20.29
N SER A 56 -20.10 -23.05 -19.17
CA SER A 56 -20.67 -22.44 -17.96
C SER A 56 -19.80 -21.28 -17.49
N LEU A 57 -20.40 -20.19 -16.99
CA LEU A 57 -19.68 -18.96 -16.63
C LEU A 57 -18.56 -19.15 -15.60
N LEU A 58 -18.72 -20.12 -14.69
CA LEU A 58 -17.74 -20.44 -13.65
C LEU A 58 -16.78 -21.57 -14.06
N SER A 59 -16.94 -22.11 -15.28
CA SER A 59 -15.97 -23.05 -15.86
C SER A 59 -14.64 -22.34 -16.08
N SER A 60 -13.54 -23.03 -15.79
CA SER A 60 -12.19 -22.51 -16.04
C SER A 60 -11.95 -22.14 -17.51
N ALA A 61 -12.65 -22.80 -18.43
CA ALA A 61 -12.59 -22.54 -19.88
C ALA A 61 -13.41 -21.32 -20.34
N SER A 62 -14.27 -20.76 -19.49
CA SER A 62 -15.16 -19.64 -19.85
C SER A 62 -14.43 -18.30 -20.02
N GLY A 63 -13.28 -18.12 -19.35
CA GLY A 63 -12.53 -16.85 -19.37
C GLY A 63 -13.25 -15.68 -18.67
N TYR A 64 -14.38 -15.93 -17.98
CA TYR A 64 -15.13 -14.91 -17.26
C TYR A 64 -14.37 -14.38 -16.04
N SER A 65 -14.21 -13.06 -15.95
CA SER A 65 -13.40 -12.38 -14.93
C SER A 65 -14.13 -11.29 -14.13
N ASN A 66 -15.40 -11.01 -14.45
CA ASN A 66 -16.14 -9.91 -13.82
C ASN A 66 -16.91 -10.34 -12.56
N TYR A 67 -16.23 -10.39 -11.42
CA TYR A 67 -16.79 -10.78 -10.12
C TYR A 67 -17.23 -9.62 -9.23
N ARG A 68 -17.46 -8.42 -9.80
CA ARG A 68 -17.80 -7.22 -9.01
C ARG A 68 -19.05 -7.39 -8.13
N GLY A 69 -20.01 -8.19 -8.59
CA GLY A 69 -21.22 -8.53 -7.82
C GLY A 69 -20.89 -9.28 -6.53
N ILE A 70 -19.93 -10.22 -6.57
CA ILE A 70 -19.49 -10.98 -5.38
C ILE A 70 -18.84 -10.03 -4.37
N LEU A 71 -18.00 -9.10 -4.82
CA LEU A 71 -17.40 -8.11 -3.92
C LEU A 71 -18.47 -7.25 -3.24
N ASN A 72 -19.47 -6.78 -3.99
CA ASN A 72 -20.58 -6.02 -3.42
C ASN A 72 -21.37 -6.85 -2.40
N TRP A 73 -21.62 -8.13 -2.70
CA TRP A 73 -22.29 -9.05 -1.78
C TRP A 73 -21.49 -9.25 -0.49
N CYS A 74 -20.17 -9.46 -0.57
CA CYS A 74 -19.30 -9.55 0.61
C CYS A 74 -19.39 -8.27 1.48
N VAL A 75 -19.38 -7.09 0.86
CA VAL A 75 -19.53 -5.82 1.58
C VAL A 75 -20.89 -5.72 2.27
N VAL A 76 -21.98 -6.09 1.58
CA VAL A 76 -23.33 -6.08 2.16
C VAL A 76 -23.43 -7.03 3.34
N MET A 77 -22.95 -8.27 3.20
CA MET A 77 -22.96 -9.26 4.29
C MET A 77 -22.13 -8.81 5.48
N LEU A 78 -20.96 -8.22 5.23
CA LEU A 78 -20.08 -7.70 6.28
C LEU A 78 -20.73 -6.53 7.03
N VAL A 79 -21.39 -5.62 6.32
CA VAL A 79 -22.13 -4.52 6.94
C VAL A 79 -23.32 -5.06 7.71
N LEU A 80 -24.16 -5.92 7.15
CA LEU A 80 -25.36 -6.41 7.85
C LEU A 80 -25.02 -7.22 9.11
N SER A 81 -23.98 -8.04 9.07
CA SER A 81 -23.54 -8.83 10.23
C SER A 81 -22.96 -7.98 11.37
N ASN A 82 -22.29 -6.86 11.05
CA ASN A 82 -21.54 -6.08 12.04
C ASN A 82 -22.12 -4.68 12.30
N ALA A 83 -23.11 -4.23 11.53
CA ALA A 83 -23.68 -2.89 11.65
C ALA A 83 -24.27 -2.66 13.03
N ARG A 84 -24.96 -3.66 13.59
CA ARG A 84 -25.51 -3.58 14.95
C ARG A 84 -24.38 -3.35 15.96
N LEU A 85 -23.34 -4.20 15.94
CA LEU A 85 -22.21 -4.10 16.87
C LEU A 85 -21.45 -2.78 16.71
N PHE A 86 -21.22 -2.34 15.46
CA PHE A 86 -20.57 -1.06 15.16
C PHE A 86 -21.38 0.13 15.69
N LEU A 87 -22.70 0.14 15.44
CA LEU A 87 -23.59 1.19 15.93
C LEU A 87 -23.68 1.17 17.46
N GLU A 88 -23.79 0.00 18.06
CA GLU A 88 -23.84 -0.14 19.52
C GLU A 88 -22.54 0.36 20.17
N ASN A 89 -21.37 0.02 19.61
CA ASN A 89 -20.09 0.57 20.08
C ASN A 89 -20.03 2.09 19.92
N LEU A 90 -20.49 2.60 18.77
CA LEU A 90 -20.49 4.05 18.52
C LEU A 90 -21.48 4.80 19.42
N ILE A 91 -22.63 4.20 19.77
CA ILE A 91 -23.63 4.79 20.66
C ILE A 91 -23.18 4.68 22.13
N LYS A 92 -22.75 3.49 22.54
CA LYS A 92 -22.40 3.17 23.94
C LYS A 92 -21.13 3.88 24.38
N TYR A 93 -20.12 3.89 23.52
CA TYR A 93 -18.83 4.45 23.86
C TYR A 93 -18.59 5.83 23.23
N GLY A 94 -19.35 6.22 22.20
CA GLY A 94 -19.09 7.45 21.47
C GLY A 94 -17.74 7.39 20.74
N ILE A 95 -17.22 8.56 20.39
CA ILE A 95 -15.80 8.71 20.08
C ILE A 95 -15.09 8.85 21.43
N LEU A 96 -14.67 7.72 22.01
CA LEU A 96 -13.95 7.65 23.31
C LEU A 96 -12.64 8.46 23.35
N VAL A 97 -12.09 8.77 22.17
CA VAL A 97 -10.82 9.48 22.06
C VAL A 97 -11.14 10.97 21.99
N ASP A 98 -10.97 11.69 23.11
CA ASP A 98 -10.91 13.14 23.09
C ASP A 98 -9.52 13.55 22.53
N PRO A 99 -9.44 14.03 21.28
CA PRO A 99 -8.16 14.38 20.68
C PRO A 99 -7.48 15.54 21.40
N ILE A 100 -8.26 16.45 21.99
CA ILE A 100 -7.76 17.62 22.71
C ILE A 100 -7.15 17.17 24.04
N GLN A 101 -7.82 16.26 24.75
CA GLN A 101 -7.29 15.68 25.99
C GLN A 101 -6.02 14.85 25.75
N VAL A 102 -5.96 14.06 24.67
CA VAL A 102 -4.75 13.29 24.30
C VAL A 102 -3.57 14.24 24.01
N VAL A 103 -3.80 15.33 23.26
CA VAL A 103 -2.76 16.33 23.01
C VAL A 103 -2.36 17.05 24.30
N SER A 104 -3.32 17.41 25.16
CA SER A 104 -3.04 18.04 26.45
C SER A 104 -2.24 17.13 27.39
N LEU A 105 -2.56 15.83 27.41
CA LEU A 105 -1.84 14.83 28.22
C LEU A 105 -0.42 14.64 27.71
N PHE A 106 -0.25 14.58 26.38
CA PHE A 106 1.06 14.52 25.74
C PHE A 106 1.91 15.76 26.04
N LEU A 107 1.32 16.97 26.00
CA LEU A 107 2.05 18.21 26.32
C LEU A 107 2.39 18.32 27.82
N LYS A 108 1.61 17.69 28.69
CA LYS A 108 1.85 17.68 30.15
C LYS A 108 3.02 16.78 30.54
N ASP A 109 3.13 15.60 29.94
CA ASP A 109 4.27 14.70 30.12
C ASP A 109 4.64 14.00 28.80
N PRO A 110 5.47 14.62 27.94
CA PRO A 110 5.87 14.04 26.66
C PRO A 110 6.66 12.73 26.81
N TYR A 111 7.43 12.60 27.90
CA TYR A 111 8.30 11.43 28.12
C TYR A 111 7.52 10.18 28.49
N SER A 112 6.28 10.33 29.00
CA SER A 112 5.36 9.20 29.16
C SER A 112 4.90 8.58 27.83
N TRP A 113 5.02 9.29 26.70
CA TRP A 113 4.65 8.82 25.35
C TRP A 113 5.87 8.77 24.41
N PRO A 114 6.84 7.86 24.66
CA PRO A 114 8.10 7.82 23.93
C PRO A 114 7.93 7.56 22.42
N SER A 115 6.88 6.84 22.01
CA SER A 115 6.58 6.58 20.60
C SER A 115 6.23 7.85 19.81
N LEU A 116 5.43 8.76 20.40
CA LEU A 116 5.10 10.05 19.78
C LEU A 116 6.33 10.97 19.74
N CYS A 117 7.13 10.97 20.82
CA CYS A 117 8.40 11.69 20.85
C CYS A 117 9.35 11.22 19.73
N LEU A 118 9.47 9.91 19.50
CA LEU A 118 10.23 9.36 18.38
C LEU A 118 9.72 9.88 17.03
N VAL A 119 8.41 9.88 16.80
CA VAL A 119 7.83 10.40 15.54
C VAL A 119 8.17 11.88 15.33
N ILE A 120 8.19 12.69 16.38
CA ILE A 120 8.60 14.10 16.29
C ILE A 120 10.09 14.21 15.97
N VAL A 121 10.94 13.45 16.66
CA VAL A 121 12.40 13.41 16.44
C VAL A 121 12.76 12.97 15.02
N ALA A 122 11.91 12.18 14.36
CA ALA A 122 12.10 11.79 12.97
C ALA A 122 12.30 13.00 12.01
N ASN A 123 11.73 14.17 12.34
CA ASN A 123 11.92 15.41 11.58
C ASN A 123 13.38 15.88 11.55
N VAL A 124 14.16 15.60 12.59
CA VAL A 124 15.59 15.98 12.63
C VAL A 124 16.32 15.36 11.45
N PHE A 125 16.13 14.06 11.20
CA PHE A 125 16.76 13.35 10.09
C PHE A 125 16.29 13.84 8.72
N VAL A 126 15.03 14.26 8.61
CA VAL A 126 14.46 14.86 7.39
C VAL A 126 15.09 16.22 7.10
N VAL A 127 15.22 17.07 8.11
CA VAL A 127 15.86 18.39 7.98
C VAL A 127 17.35 18.26 7.66
N VAL A 128 18.05 17.32 8.31
CA VAL A 128 19.45 17.01 8.01
C VAL A 128 19.61 16.58 6.55
N ALA A 129 18.75 15.69 6.04
CA ALA A 129 18.79 15.28 4.63
C ALA A 129 18.60 16.46 3.66
N LEU A 130 17.70 17.41 3.96
CA LEU A 130 17.54 18.62 3.15
C LEU A 130 18.76 19.54 3.22
N ALA A 131 19.32 19.73 4.42
CA ALA A 131 20.49 20.58 4.62
C ALA A 131 21.72 20.03 3.87
N LEU A 132 21.91 18.72 3.89
CA LEU A 132 22.96 18.04 3.12
C LEU A 132 22.78 18.25 1.62
N GLU A 133 21.58 18.04 1.07
CA GLU A 133 21.32 18.27 -0.37
C GLU A 133 21.47 19.75 -0.76
N LYS A 134 21.07 20.70 0.10
CA LYS A 134 21.31 22.13 -0.16
C LYS A 134 22.79 22.46 -0.21
N ARG A 135 23.59 21.90 0.70
CA ARG A 135 25.05 22.09 0.74
C ARG A 135 25.75 21.47 -0.47
N LEU A 136 25.28 20.29 -0.93
CA LEU A 136 25.73 19.67 -2.18
C LEU A 136 25.35 20.52 -3.39
N ALA A 137 24.11 21.03 -3.46
CA ALA A 137 23.65 21.89 -4.55
C ALA A 137 24.42 23.22 -4.66
N ALA A 138 24.93 23.74 -3.52
CA ALA A 138 25.75 24.93 -3.44
C ALA A 138 27.24 24.70 -3.74
N GLY A 139 27.68 23.44 -3.92
CA GLY A 139 29.10 23.10 -4.12
C GLY A 139 29.96 23.19 -2.85
N SER A 140 29.35 23.36 -1.68
CA SER A 140 30.07 23.47 -0.40
C SER A 140 30.53 22.11 0.17
N LEU A 141 29.97 21.01 -0.33
CA LEU A 141 30.31 19.64 0.04
C LEU A 141 30.72 18.87 -1.21
N SER A 142 31.77 18.05 -1.10
CA SER A 142 32.13 17.11 -2.17
C SER A 142 31.13 15.96 -2.27
N GLU A 143 30.99 15.36 -3.45
CA GLU A 143 30.09 14.22 -3.67
C GLU A 143 30.39 13.03 -2.76
N GLY A 144 31.68 12.75 -2.51
CA GLY A 144 32.11 11.67 -1.61
C GLY A 144 31.68 11.93 -0.16
N ALA A 145 31.95 13.14 0.35
CA ALA A 145 31.57 13.53 1.71
C ALA A 145 30.04 13.58 1.87
N GLY A 146 29.31 14.14 0.90
CA GLY A 146 27.86 14.16 0.92
C GLY A 146 27.24 12.76 0.86
N ALA A 147 27.79 11.86 0.05
CA ALA A 147 27.34 10.47 0.00
C ALA A 147 27.56 9.74 1.33
N ALA A 148 28.69 9.96 2.00
CA ALA A 148 28.98 9.40 3.31
C ALA A 148 28.02 9.95 4.39
N LEU A 149 27.81 11.27 4.44
CA LEU A 149 26.90 11.91 5.40
C LEU A 149 25.43 11.48 5.18
N HIS A 150 24.99 11.35 3.93
CA HIS A 150 23.68 10.77 3.64
C HIS A 150 23.58 9.31 4.09
N GLY A 151 24.63 8.51 3.88
CA GLY A 151 24.70 7.14 4.38
C GLY A 151 24.60 7.04 5.90
N LEU A 152 25.33 7.89 6.62
CA LEU A 152 25.26 7.98 8.08
C LEU A 152 23.88 8.40 8.57
N ASN A 153 23.26 9.41 7.95
CA ASN A 153 21.90 9.84 8.30
C ASN A 153 20.88 8.71 8.06
N LEU A 154 20.97 8.00 6.94
CA LEU A 154 20.10 6.86 6.62
C LEU A 154 20.29 5.69 7.60
N LEU A 155 21.53 5.38 7.98
CA LEU A 155 21.82 4.36 8.99
C LEU A 155 21.24 4.77 10.36
N ALA A 156 21.43 6.03 10.75
CA ALA A 156 20.91 6.55 12.01
C ALA A 156 19.36 6.48 12.07
N ILE A 157 18.65 6.71 10.95
CA ILE A 157 17.19 6.55 10.87
C ILE A 157 16.75 5.13 11.23
N LEU A 158 17.55 4.09 10.96
CA LEU A 158 17.19 2.72 11.32
C LEU A 158 17.67 2.33 12.73
N CYS A 159 18.89 2.71 13.09
CA CYS A 159 19.52 2.30 14.35
C CYS A 159 18.99 3.09 15.56
N PHE A 160 18.78 4.40 15.43
CA PHE A 160 18.33 5.25 16.54
C PHE A 160 16.99 4.81 17.14
N PRO A 161 15.88 4.72 16.37
CA PRO A 161 14.60 4.36 16.95
C PRO A 161 14.59 2.90 17.46
N ALA A 162 15.34 2.00 16.83
CA ALA A 162 15.49 0.63 17.32
C ALA A 162 16.20 0.59 18.68
N GLY A 163 17.29 1.33 18.85
CA GLY A 163 17.98 1.46 20.13
C GLY A 163 17.07 2.02 21.22
N VAL A 164 16.30 3.07 20.91
CA VAL A 164 15.35 3.66 21.86
C VAL A 164 14.25 2.65 22.24
N VAL A 165 13.65 1.95 21.28
CA VAL A 165 12.60 0.94 21.55
C VAL A 165 13.13 -0.20 22.45
N LEU A 166 14.37 -0.63 22.25
CA LEU A 166 14.95 -1.71 23.04
C LEU A 166 15.26 -1.28 24.47
N VAL A 167 15.83 -0.08 24.65
CA VAL A 167 16.27 0.45 25.96
C VAL A 167 15.11 1.00 26.78
N VAL A 168 14.19 1.75 26.16
CA VAL A 168 13.07 2.36 26.87
C VAL A 168 12.03 1.28 27.22
N THR A 169 11.73 1.13 28.50
CA THR A 169 10.79 0.11 29.00
C THR A 169 9.33 0.58 28.99
N SER A 170 9.09 1.90 29.05
CA SER A 170 7.75 2.49 29.03
C SER A 170 7.05 2.45 27.67
N ILE A 171 7.78 2.10 26.60
CA ILE A 171 7.21 2.08 25.25
C ILE A 171 6.36 0.83 25.02
N THR A 172 5.13 1.04 24.54
CA THR A 172 4.23 -0.08 24.22
C THR A 172 4.61 -0.74 22.89
N PRO A 173 4.39 -2.05 22.70
CA PRO A 173 4.72 -2.72 21.44
C PRO A 173 4.01 -2.13 20.23
N VAL A 174 2.73 -1.79 20.36
CA VAL A 174 1.95 -1.16 19.28
C VAL A 174 2.51 0.23 18.94
N GLY A 175 2.87 1.03 19.95
CA GLY A 175 3.52 2.32 19.77
C GLY A 175 4.90 2.19 19.10
N SER A 176 5.66 1.15 19.46
CA SER A 176 6.95 0.81 18.86
C SER A 176 6.80 0.42 17.39
N VAL A 177 5.88 -0.50 17.04
CA VAL A 177 5.62 -0.87 15.62
C VAL A 177 5.26 0.37 14.81
N PHE A 178 4.39 1.24 15.34
CA PHE A 178 3.98 2.48 14.67
C PHE A 178 5.16 3.42 14.43
N ALA A 179 5.99 3.67 15.44
CA ALA A 179 7.18 4.51 15.30
C ALA A 179 8.18 3.92 14.31
N LEU A 180 8.54 2.63 14.43
CA LEU A 180 9.49 1.97 13.54
C LEU A 180 8.99 1.91 12.08
N ALA A 181 7.68 1.73 11.86
CA ALA A 181 7.09 1.79 10.52
C ALA A 181 7.25 3.19 9.91
N ILE A 182 7.02 4.25 10.67
CA ILE A 182 7.25 5.63 10.21
C ILE A 182 8.72 5.85 9.87
N TYR A 183 9.65 5.46 10.74
CA TYR A 183 11.09 5.58 10.47
C TYR A 183 11.52 4.78 9.24
N THR A 184 10.95 3.59 9.02
CA THR A 184 11.20 2.79 7.81
C THR A 184 10.68 3.51 6.56
N ILE A 185 9.47 4.08 6.60
CA ILE A 185 8.93 4.88 5.49
C ILE A 185 9.81 6.10 5.21
N ILE A 186 10.27 6.79 6.25
CA ILE A 186 11.17 7.94 6.14
C ILE A 186 12.51 7.54 5.54
N PHE A 187 13.09 6.41 5.98
CA PHE A 187 14.30 5.85 5.40
C PHE A 187 14.15 5.63 3.88
N LEU A 188 13.10 4.92 3.45
CA LEU A 188 12.86 4.64 2.04
C LEU A 188 12.65 5.92 1.23
N LYS A 189 11.88 6.87 1.78
CA LYS A 189 11.65 8.18 1.14
C LYS A 189 12.93 8.98 1.01
N LEU A 190 13.73 9.12 2.07
CA LEU A 190 14.95 9.91 2.04
C LEU A 190 16.05 9.25 1.20
N PHE A 191 16.07 7.92 1.11
CA PHE A 191 16.90 7.20 0.15
C PHE A 191 16.55 7.61 -1.29
N SER A 192 15.26 7.60 -1.62
CA SER A 192 14.78 8.02 -2.94
C SER A 192 15.04 9.50 -3.21
N PHE A 193 14.86 10.36 -2.21
CA PHE A 193 15.15 11.79 -2.29
C PHE A 193 16.62 12.05 -2.65
N ARG A 194 17.55 11.40 -1.97
CA ARG A 194 18.99 11.46 -2.26
C ARG A 194 19.29 11.02 -3.70
N ASP A 195 18.82 9.83 -4.08
CA ASP A 195 19.12 9.26 -5.40
C ASP A 195 18.65 10.15 -6.56
N VAL A 196 17.44 10.70 -6.45
CA VAL A 196 16.85 11.52 -7.51
C VAL A 196 17.49 12.90 -7.57
N ASN A 197 17.84 13.51 -6.45
CA ASN A 197 18.58 14.77 -6.45
C ASN A 197 20.01 14.60 -6.97
N LYS A 198 20.69 13.51 -6.60
CA LYS A 198 21.99 13.14 -7.19
C LYS A 198 21.89 13.03 -8.71
N TRP A 199 20.92 12.26 -9.22
CA TRP A 199 20.72 12.14 -10.66
C TRP A 199 20.45 13.49 -11.36
N CYS A 200 19.71 14.39 -10.71
CA CYS A 200 19.47 15.73 -11.23
C CYS A 200 20.74 16.59 -11.26
N ARG A 201 21.60 16.45 -10.25
CA ARG A 201 22.89 17.15 -10.15
C ARG A 201 23.89 16.65 -11.18
N ASP A 202 24.08 15.34 -11.30
CA ASP A 202 24.95 14.71 -12.31
C ASP A 202 24.58 15.19 -13.73
N ARG A 203 23.26 15.29 -14.02
CA ARG A 203 22.76 15.75 -15.32
C ARG A 203 22.93 17.26 -15.55
N ARG A 204 23.02 18.06 -14.48
CA ARG A 204 23.31 19.49 -14.57
C ARG A 204 24.79 19.71 -14.87
N GLU A 205 25.67 18.97 -14.21
CA GLU A 205 27.11 19.01 -14.44
C GLU A 205 27.47 18.54 -15.86
N GLY A 206 26.86 17.44 -16.33
CA GLY A 206 27.05 16.98 -17.70
C GLY A 206 26.53 17.94 -18.79
N LYS A 207 25.61 18.86 -18.46
CA LYS A 207 25.17 19.93 -19.37
C LYS A 207 26.08 21.16 -19.35
N ASN A 208 26.85 21.34 -18.28
CA ASN A 208 27.78 22.46 -18.11
C ASN A 208 29.20 22.11 -18.57
N ALA A 209 29.45 20.85 -18.98
CA ALA A 209 30.69 20.46 -19.63
C ALA A 209 30.80 21.16 -20.99
N PRO A 210 32.00 21.66 -21.39
CA PRO A 210 32.19 22.26 -22.71
C PRO A 210 31.84 21.24 -23.80
N PRO A 211 31.26 21.65 -24.95
CA PRO A 211 30.97 20.74 -26.04
C PRO A 211 32.29 20.11 -26.52
N GLY A 212 32.52 18.86 -26.13
CA GLY A 212 33.59 18.05 -26.69
C GLY A 212 33.23 17.72 -28.14
N ASN A 213 34.18 17.94 -29.05
CA ASN A 213 34.09 17.45 -30.42
C ASN A 213 33.91 15.93 -30.40
N GLY A 214 32.71 15.46 -30.69
CA GLY A 214 32.35 14.04 -30.64
C GLY A 214 30.90 13.83 -31.03
N ASP A 215 30.67 13.83 -32.35
CA ASP A 215 29.62 13.13 -33.10
C ASP A 215 28.23 12.93 -32.47
N GLY A 216 27.30 13.77 -32.90
CA GLY A 216 26.17 13.26 -33.68
C GLY A 216 25.15 12.34 -32.99
N SER A 217 24.60 12.71 -31.83
CA SER A 217 23.23 12.31 -31.45
C SER A 217 22.62 13.26 -30.41
N ALA A 218 22.51 14.54 -30.80
CA ALA A 218 21.68 15.50 -30.08
C ALA A 218 20.24 15.39 -30.59
N ALA A 219 19.50 14.38 -30.12
CA ALA A 219 18.06 14.30 -30.33
C ALA A 219 17.35 15.42 -29.52
N ALA A 220 17.17 16.55 -30.19
CA ALA A 220 16.10 17.53 -30.07
C ALA A 220 15.85 18.17 -28.68
N ALA A 221 16.51 19.31 -28.48
CA ALA A 221 15.90 20.43 -27.78
C ALA A 221 14.86 21.11 -28.71
N GLY A 222 13.71 21.49 -28.15
CA GLY A 222 12.93 22.61 -28.69
C GLY A 222 11.66 22.30 -29.49
N ALA A 223 10.68 21.60 -28.91
CA ALA A 223 9.30 21.81 -29.35
C ALA A 223 8.80 23.17 -28.82
N LYS A 224 8.93 24.22 -29.63
CA LYS A 224 8.15 25.45 -29.46
C LYS A 224 6.67 25.06 -29.59
N LYS A 225 5.95 24.96 -28.47
CA LYS A 225 4.48 24.91 -28.50
C LYS A 225 3.97 26.35 -28.62
N ALA A 226 3.56 26.71 -29.83
CA ALA A 226 2.63 27.79 -30.07
C ALA A 226 1.24 27.34 -29.60
N ASN A 227 0.80 27.89 -28.47
CA ASN A 227 -0.57 28.23 -28.07
C ASN A 227 -0.64 28.31 -26.54
N GLY A 228 -1.24 29.39 -26.05
CA GLY A 228 -1.31 29.82 -24.65
C GLY A 228 -1.96 28.85 -23.67
N ASP A 229 -1.29 27.73 -23.40
CA ASP A 229 -1.50 26.98 -22.18
C ASP A 229 -0.80 27.76 -21.06
N VAL A 230 -1.55 28.19 -20.04
CA VAL A 230 -0.99 28.76 -18.80
C VAL A 230 -0.26 27.63 -18.10
N GLY A 231 0.94 27.32 -18.60
CA GLY A 231 1.73 26.19 -18.18
C GLY A 231 2.15 26.41 -16.75
N LYS A 232 1.58 25.62 -15.82
CA LYS A 232 2.05 25.54 -14.45
C LYS A 232 3.58 25.37 -14.49
N SER A 233 4.31 26.39 -14.03
CA SER A 233 5.76 26.41 -13.97
C SER A 233 6.24 25.10 -13.31
N ARG A 234 6.92 24.25 -14.09
CA ARG A 234 7.43 22.96 -13.60
C ARG A 234 8.65 23.23 -12.75
N VAL A 235 8.69 22.64 -11.55
CA VAL A 235 9.81 22.80 -10.63
C VAL A 235 11.03 22.08 -11.21
N THR A 236 12.16 22.78 -11.29
CA THR A 236 13.45 22.26 -11.76
C THR A 236 14.46 22.26 -10.61
N TYR A 237 15.50 21.43 -10.72
CA TYR A 237 16.61 21.45 -9.75
C TYR A 237 17.49 22.69 -9.98
N PRO A 238 17.92 23.42 -8.93
CA PRO A 238 17.79 23.13 -7.48
C PRO A 238 16.58 23.77 -6.79
N ALA A 239 15.67 24.43 -7.52
CA ALA A 239 14.50 25.10 -6.95
C ALA A 239 13.51 24.13 -6.25
N ASN A 240 13.67 22.82 -6.44
CA ASN A 240 12.92 21.80 -5.71
C ASN A 240 13.33 21.68 -4.23
N LEU A 241 14.51 22.15 -3.83
CA LEU A 241 15.08 22.00 -2.48
C LEU A 241 14.47 22.96 -1.46
N THR A 242 13.16 22.88 -1.27
CA THR A 242 12.40 23.66 -0.28
C THR A 242 11.78 22.74 0.76
N TYR A 243 11.57 23.26 1.98
CA TYR A 243 10.85 22.53 3.03
C TYR A 243 9.45 22.12 2.57
N ARG A 244 8.75 23.00 1.84
CA ARG A 244 7.41 22.73 1.31
C ARG A 244 7.38 21.49 0.40
N ASN A 245 8.32 21.38 -0.53
CA ASN A 245 8.37 20.23 -1.45
C ASN A 245 8.77 18.94 -0.73
N LEU A 246 9.71 19.03 0.22
CA LEU A 246 10.14 17.88 1.00
C LEU A 246 9.02 17.34 1.89
N TYR A 247 8.34 18.21 2.64
CA TYR A 247 7.22 17.79 3.49
C TYR A 247 6.01 17.34 2.66
N TYR A 248 5.77 17.93 1.49
CA TYR A 248 4.78 17.39 0.55
C TYR A 248 5.09 15.93 0.19
N PHE A 249 6.34 15.64 -0.17
CA PHE A 249 6.77 14.28 -0.47
C PHE A 249 6.71 13.36 0.75
N LEU A 250 7.07 13.85 1.94
CA LEU A 250 7.04 13.08 3.18
C LEU A 250 5.63 12.52 3.45
N PHE A 251 4.59 13.35 3.27
CA PHE A 251 3.20 12.97 3.46
C PHE A 251 2.54 12.33 2.23
N ALA A 252 3.10 12.49 1.03
CA ALA A 252 2.55 11.85 -0.17
C ALA A 252 2.59 10.31 -0.03
N PRO A 253 1.55 9.57 -0.47
CA PRO A 253 1.46 8.12 -0.32
C PRO A 253 2.28 7.38 -1.39
N THR A 254 3.54 7.77 -1.55
CA THR A 254 4.53 7.14 -2.44
C THR A 254 5.90 7.14 -1.78
N LEU A 255 6.73 6.15 -2.12
CA LEU A 255 8.11 6.05 -1.61
C LEU A 255 9.14 6.58 -2.62
N CYS A 256 8.74 6.79 -3.87
CA CYS A 256 9.61 7.31 -4.92
C CYS A 256 9.49 8.83 -5.01
N TYR A 257 10.59 9.55 -4.76
CA TYR A 257 10.66 11.00 -4.93
C TYR A 257 10.64 11.37 -6.41
N GLU A 258 9.88 12.41 -6.74
CA GLU A 258 9.88 13.05 -8.05
C GLU A 258 9.77 14.57 -7.86
N LEU A 259 10.33 15.33 -8.80
CA LEU A 259 10.31 16.80 -8.71
C LEU A 259 8.89 17.35 -8.87
N ASN A 260 8.07 16.69 -9.69
CA ASN A 260 6.73 17.15 -10.04
C ASN A 260 5.75 15.98 -9.99
N PHE A 261 5.07 15.82 -8.86
CA PHE A 261 4.06 14.78 -8.70
C PHE A 261 2.77 15.11 -9.48
N PRO A 262 2.06 14.11 -10.03
CA PRO A 262 0.72 14.32 -10.58
C PRO A 262 -0.24 14.80 -9.48
N ARG A 263 -1.02 15.85 -9.76
CA ARG A 263 -1.93 16.47 -8.79
C ARG A 263 -3.39 16.32 -9.22
N SER A 264 -4.26 15.99 -8.28
CA SER A 264 -5.71 16.05 -8.48
C SER A 264 -6.16 17.53 -8.52
N PRO A 265 -7.15 17.91 -9.35
CA PRO A 265 -7.57 19.31 -9.49
C PRO A 265 -8.24 19.87 -8.23
N ARG A 266 -8.93 19.03 -7.45
CA ARG A 266 -9.67 19.42 -6.24
C ARG A 266 -9.81 18.25 -5.27
N VAL A 267 -10.10 18.57 -4.01
CA VAL A 267 -10.45 17.59 -2.97
C VAL A 267 -11.94 17.22 -3.10
N ARG A 268 -12.23 15.95 -3.37
CA ARG A 268 -13.59 15.40 -3.52
C ARG A 268 -14.14 14.99 -2.16
N LYS A 269 -14.86 15.89 -1.50
CA LYS A 269 -15.38 15.71 -0.12
C LYS A 269 -16.22 14.44 0.07
N ARG A 270 -17.10 14.09 -0.88
CA ARG A 270 -17.90 12.85 -0.82
C ARG A 270 -17.04 11.59 -0.84
N PHE A 271 -16.00 11.57 -1.69
CA PHE A 271 -15.05 10.47 -1.75
C PHE A 271 -14.26 10.36 -0.44
N LEU A 272 -13.77 11.49 0.08
CA LEU A 272 -13.04 11.57 1.35
C LEU A 272 -13.88 11.05 2.51
N LEU A 273 -15.12 11.54 2.67
CA LEU A 273 -16.02 11.11 3.75
C LEU A 273 -16.33 9.61 3.67
N ARG A 274 -16.56 9.08 2.47
CA ARG A 274 -16.76 7.64 2.27
C ARG A 274 -15.54 6.83 2.71
N ARG A 275 -14.33 7.25 2.34
CA ARG A 275 -13.10 6.55 2.76
C ARG A 275 -12.88 6.66 4.28
N LEU A 276 -13.18 7.79 4.90
CA LEU A 276 -13.09 7.97 6.35
C LEU A 276 -14.07 7.05 7.10
N PHE A 277 -15.31 6.93 6.63
CA PHE A 277 -16.28 6.00 7.21
C PHE A 277 -15.80 4.54 7.08
N GLU A 278 -15.27 4.16 5.92
CA GLU A 278 -14.68 2.84 5.73
C GLU A 278 -13.50 2.59 6.68
N MET A 279 -12.62 3.58 6.89
CA MET A 279 -11.54 3.46 7.87
C MET A 279 -12.05 3.19 9.29
N LEU A 280 -13.09 3.91 9.73
CA LEU A 280 -13.70 3.72 11.05
C LEU A 280 -14.41 2.37 11.19
N PHE A 281 -15.10 1.93 10.14
CA PHE A 281 -15.77 0.64 10.13
C PHE A 281 -14.76 -0.52 10.20
N PHE A 282 -13.74 -0.50 9.33
CA PHE A 282 -12.77 -1.60 9.27
C PHE A 282 -11.84 -1.65 10.49
N ILE A 283 -11.49 -0.52 11.12
CA ILE A 283 -10.71 -0.58 12.37
C ILE A 283 -11.51 -1.19 13.51
N GLN A 284 -12.81 -0.86 13.63
CA GLN A 284 -13.70 -1.48 14.60
C GLN A 284 -13.88 -2.97 14.35
N LEU A 285 -14.06 -3.37 13.08
CA LEU A 285 -14.13 -4.77 12.68
C LEU A 285 -12.84 -5.53 13.02
N LEU A 286 -11.66 -4.95 12.76
CA LEU A 286 -10.37 -5.55 13.10
C LEU A 286 -10.25 -5.79 14.61
N VAL A 287 -10.58 -4.77 15.42
CA VAL A 287 -10.57 -4.89 16.88
C VAL A 287 -11.55 -5.96 17.34
N GLY A 288 -12.77 -5.99 16.79
CA GLY A 288 -13.78 -7.00 17.08
C GLY A 288 -13.30 -8.43 16.77
N LEU A 289 -12.75 -8.67 15.58
CA LEU A 289 -12.21 -9.97 15.19
C LEU A 289 -11.05 -10.43 16.08
N ILE A 290 -10.15 -9.51 16.44
CA ILE A 290 -9.03 -9.81 17.35
C ILE A 290 -9.58 -10.21 18.73
N GLN A 291 -10.47 -9.41 19.31
CA GLN A 291 -10.96 -9.61 20.68
C GLN A 291 -11.91 -10.80 20.81
N GLN A 292 -12.80 -11.03 19.84
CA GLN A 292 -13.85 -12.04 19.94
C GLN A 292 -13.43 -13.40 19.35
N TRP A 293 -12.55 -13.42 18.35
CA TRP A 293 -12.15 -14.66 17.70
C TRP A 293 -10.71 -15.04 18.03
N MET A 294 -9.76 -14.13 17.84
CA MET A 294 -8.34 -14.47 17.99
C MET A 294 -7.93 -14.66 19.45
N VAL A 295 -8.26 -13.71 20.33
CA VAL A 295 -7.87 -13.75 21.75
C VAL A 295 -8.38 -15.00 22.47
N PRO A 296 -9.67 -15.39 22.39
CA PRO A 296 -10.15 -16.61 23.05
C PRO A 296 -9.48 -17.87 22.50
N THR A 297 -9.20 -17.91 21.19
CA THR A 297 -8.51 -19.05 20.57
C THR A 297 -7.07 -19.17 21.10
N ILE A 298 -6.37 -18.06 21.29
CA ILE A 298 -5.03 -18.03 21.88
C ILE A 298 -5.07 -18.44 23.35
N GLN A 299 -6.00 -17.88 24.13
CA GLN A 299 -6.18 -18.17 25.56
C GLN A 299 -6.58 -19.62 25.83
N ASN A 300 -7.31 -20.27 24.93
CA ASN A 300 -7.60 -21.70 25.07
C ASN A 300 -6.37 -22.60 24.78
N SER A 301 -5.25 -22.00 24.38
CA SER A 301 -4.05 -22.68 23.92
C SER A 301 -2.77 -22.20 24.65
N MET A 302 -2.83 -22.13 25.98
CA MET A 302 -1.81 -21.60 26.92
C MET A 302 -0.49 -22.41 26.99
N LYS A 303 0.13 -22.72 25.86
CA LYS A 303 1.53 -23.16 25.86
C LYS A 303 2.29 -22.35 24.82
N PRO A 304 3.37 -21.64 25.20
CA PRO A 304 4.25 -20.98 24.24
C PRO A 304 4.68 -21.96 23.15
N PHE A 305 4.79 -21.52 21.90
CA PHE A 305 5.17 -22.40 20.79
C PHE A 305 6.54 -23.06 20.99
N ARG A 306 7.41 -22.46 21.82
CA ARG A 306 8.75 -22.98 22.13
C ARG A 306 8.72 -24.35 22.83
N ASP A 307 7.71 -24.59 23.65
CA ASP A 307 7.69 -25.75 24.55
C ASP A 307 6.64 -26.79 24.09
N MET A 308 6.25 -26.75 22.81
CA MET A 308 5.20 -27.56 22.22
C MET A 308 5.71 -28.58 21.20
N ASP A 309 5.08 -29.75 21.16
CA ASP A 309 5.27 -30.74 20.09
C ASP A 309 4.85 -30.18 18.72
N TYR A 310 5.65 -30.44 17.68
CA TYR A 310 5.39 -29.95 16.30
C TYR A 310 3.99 -30.26 15.78
N SER A 311 3.41 -31.42 16.11
CA SER A 311 2.05 -31.80 15.70
C SER A 311 0.99 -30.86 16.29
N ARG A 312 1.14 -30.49 17.56
CA ARG A 312 0.24 -29.55 18.25
C ARG A 312 0.43 -28.12 17.75
N ILE A 313 1.66 -27.74 17.37
CA ILE A 313 1.92 -26.44 16.73
C ILE A 313 1.13 -26.34 15.42
N ILE A 314 1.22 -27.34 14.55
CA ILE A 314 0.52 -27.34 13.25
C ILE A 314 -1.01 -27.27 13.44
N GLU A 315 -1.58 -28.08 14.34
CA GLU A 315 -3.01 -28.06 14.63
C GLU A 315 -3.49 -26.65 15.07
N ARG A 316 -2.74 -26.01 15.97
CA ARG A 316 -3.07 -24.66 16.47
C ARG A 316 -2.89 -23.59 15.39
N LEU A 317 -1.82 -23.69 14.61
CA LEU A 317 -1.59 -22.77 13.49
C LEU A 317 -2.73 -22.84 12.47
N LEU A 318 -3.25 -24.03 12.17
CA LEU A 318 -4.40 -24.18 11.27
C LEU A 318 -5.68 -23.56 11.84
N LYS A 319 -5.95 -23.71 13.14
CA LYS A 319 -7.08 -23.05 13.82
C LYS A 319 -7.01 -21.52 13.74
N LEU A 320 -5.81 -20.96 13.86
CA LEU A 320 -5.59 -19.51 13.81
C LEU A 320 -5.37 -18.96 12.40
N ALA A 321 -5.06 -19.80 11.41
CA ALA A 321 -4.71 -19.37 10.06
C ALA A 321 -5.86 -18.60 9.38
N VAL A 322 -7.10 -19.10 9.51
CA VAL A 322 -8.28 -18.47 8.91
C VAL A 322 -8.59 -17.08 9.51
N PRO A 323 -8.76 -16.92 10.84
CA PRO A 323 -8.99 -15.59 11.40
C PRO A 323 -7.82 -14.63 11.16
N ASN A 324 -6.58 -15.11 11.22
CA ASN A 324 -5.39 -14.32 10.89
C ASN A 324 -5.45 -13.83 9.44
N HIS A 325 -5.72 -14.72 8.49
CA HIS A 325 -5.81 -14.35 7.07
C HIS A 325 -6.93 -13.32 6.84
N LEU A 326 -8.10 -13.48 7.46
CA LEU A 326 -9.19 -12.52 7.37
C LEU A 326 -8.78 -11.13 7.90
N ILE A 327 -8.11 -11.08 9.05
CA ILE A 327 -7.55 -9.85 9.62
C ILE A 327 -6.57 -9.20 8.64
N TRP A 328 -5.69 -9.96 7.99
CA TRP A 328 -4.75 -9.45 6.98
C TRP A 328 -5.44 -8.90 5.73
N LEU A 329 -6.51 -9.55 5.25
CA LEU A 329 -7.31 -9.03 4.12
C LEU A 329 -8.00 -7.72 4.46
N ILE A 330 -8.58 -7.63 5.67
CA ILE A 330 -9.23 -6.40 6.13
C ILE A 330 -8.19 -5.31 6.35
N PHE A 331 -7.05 -5.63 6.96
CA PHE A 331 -5.94 -4.70 7.14
C PHE A 331 -5.43 -4.18 5.79
N PHE A 332 -5.31 -5.06 4.80
CA PHE A 332 -4.93 -4.65 3.44
C PHE A 332 -5.89 -3.61 2.88
N TYR A 333 -7.20 -3.86 2.92
CA TYR A 333 -8.21 -2.93 2.42
C TYR A 333 -8.24 -1.63 3.23
N TRP A 334 -8.18 -1.73 4.56
CA TRP A 334 -8.15 -0.58 5.45
C TRP A 334 -6.93 0.32 5.14
N PHE A 335 -5.73 -0.24 5.10
CA PHE A 335 -4.50 0.53 4.93
C PHE A 335 -4.27 0.96 3.46
N PHE A 336 -4.09 0.00 2.54
CA PHE A 336 -3.67 0.29 1.17
C PHE A 336 -4.78 0.93 0.34
N HIS A 337 -6.03 0.58 0.60
CA HIS A 337 -7.14 1.19 -0.10
C HIS A 337 -7.66 2.43 0.63
N SER A 338 -8.13 2.31 1.87
CA SER A 338 -8.84 3.41 2.53
C SER A 338 -7.89 4.51 3.02
N CYS A 339 -6.89 4.17 3.86
CA CYS A 339 -5.95 5.14 4.44
C CYS A 339 -5.14 5.86 3.36
N LEU A 340 -4.50 5.13 2.42
CA LEU A 340 -3.71 5.77 1.38
C LEU A 340 -4.55 6.65 0.44
N ASN A 341 -5.81 6.31 0.17
CA ASN A 341 -6.69 7.18 -0.61
C ASN A 341 -7.13 8.43 0.16
N VAL A 342 -7.33 8.35 1.48
CA VAL A 342 -7.57 9.54 2.32
C VAL A 342 -6.38 10.46 2.24
N VAL A 343 -5.17 9.94 2.48
CA VAL A 343 -3.93 10.71 2.40
C VAL A 343 -3.75 11.30 1.00
N ALA A 344 -3.96 10.51 -0.07
CA ALA A 344 -3.88 10.99 -1.44
C ALA A 344 -4.89 12.10 -1.75
N GLU A 345 -6.12 11.98 -1.27
CA GLU A 345 -7.17 12.97 -1.50
C GLU A 345 -6.88 14.28 -0.76
N VAL A 346 -6.48 14.21 0.52
CA VAL A 346 -6.09 15.38 1.33
C VAL A 346 -4.87 16.07 0.73
N MET A 347 -3.86 15.29 0.35
CA MET A 347 -2.65 15.78 -0.28
C MET A 347 -2.86 16.14 -1.76
N GLN A 348 -4.04 15.97 -2.35
CA GLN A 348 -4.31 16.11 -3.79
C GLN A 348 -3.29 15.36 -4.69
N PHE A 349 -2.84 14.20 -4.26
CA PHE A 349 -1.96 13.30 -5.01
C PHE A 349 -2.77 12.56 -6.08
N GLY A 350 -2.29 12.60 -7.33
CA GLY A 350 -2.99 12.10 -8.51
C GLY A 350 -2.75 10.62 -8.80
N ASP A 351 -1.55 10.10 -8.49
CA ASP A 351 -1.25 8.67 -8.65
C ASP A 351 -1.86 7.89 -7.49
N ARG A 352 -2.84 7.04 -7.77
CA ARG A 352 -3.57 6.27 -6.76
C ARG A 352 -3.45 4.77 -6.98
N GLU A 353 -2.49 4.36 -7.78
CA GLU A 353 -2.17 2.97 -8.03
C GLU A 353 -1.31 2.43 -6.89
N PHE A 354 -1.94 2.16 -5.73
CA PHE A 354 -1.25 1.62 -4.56
C PHE A 354 -1.11 0.09 -4.60
N TYR A 355 -1.96 -0.57 -5.37
CA TYR A 355 -2.00 -2.02 -5.57
C TYR A 355 -2.68 -2.34 -6.91
N ARG A 356 -2.48 -3.56 -7.40
CA ARG A 356 -3.16 -4.14 -8.58
C ARG A 356 -3.95 -5.38 -8.16
N ASP A 357 -4.48 -6.14 -9.12
CA ASP A 357 -5.31 -7.33 -8.94
C ASP A 357 -4.52 -8.55 -8.45
N TRP A 358 -3.79 -8.39 -7.35
CA TRP A 358 -2.98 -9.45 -6.74
C TRP A 358 -3.79 -10.67 -6.28
N TRP A 359 -5.11 -10.56 -6.12
CA TRP A 359 -5.98 -11.71 -5.83
C TRP A 359 -6.09 -12.69 -7.01
N ASN A 360 -5.85 -12.22 -8.24
CA ASN A 360 -5.82 -13.04 -9.46
C ASN A 360 -4.40 -13.55 -9.81
N SER A 361 -3.44 -13.44 -8.88
CA SER A 361 -2.05 -13.83 -9.14
C SER A 361 -1.93 -15.32 -9.44
N GLU A 362 -1.46 -15.70 -10.62
CA GLU A 362 -1.14 -17.11 -10.94
C GLU A 362 0.28 -17.53 -10.47
N SER A 363 1.11 -16.57 -10.07
CA SER A 363 2.45 -16.83 -9.54
C SER A 363 2.74 -15.99 -8.31
N VAL A 364 3.56 -16.52 -7.41
CA VAL A 364 4.03 -15.82 -6.20
C VAL A 364 4.80 -14.55 -6.57
N THR A 365 5.56 -14.57 -7.67
CA THR A 365 6.27 -13.40 -8.19
C THR A 365 5.32 -12.28 -8.58
N TYR A 366 4.25 -12.61 -9.30
CA TYR A 366 3.24 -11.61 -9.68
C TYR A 366 2.56 -11.03 -8.42
N PHE A 367 2.22 -11.85 -7.43
CA PHE A 367 1.66 -11.36 -6.16
C PHE A 367 2.56 -10.29 -5.50
N TRP A 368 3.85 -10.58 -5.31
CA TRP A 368 4.79 -9.68 -4.63
C TRP A 368 5.02 -8.36 -5.39
N GLN A 369 4.79 -8.32 -6.69
CA GLN A 369 4.90 -7.12 -7.51
C GLN A 369 3.64 -6.24 -7.46
N ASN A 370 2.49 -6.81 -7.10
CA ASN A 370 1.18 -6.19 -7.30
C ASN A 370 0.43 -5.84 -6.01
N TRP A 371 0.80 -6.42 -4.86
CA TRP A 371 0.11 -6.15 -3.59
C TRP A 371 0.43 -4.75 -3.01
N ASN A 372 1.71 -4.33 -3.04
CA ASN A 372 2.18 -3.05 -2.48
C ASN A 372 3.06 -2.35 -3.52
N ILE A 373 2.40 -1.63 -4.42
CA ILE A 373 3.03 -0.95 -5.55
C ILE A 373 4.04 0.13 -5.10
N PRO A 374 3.78 0.94 -4.05
CA PRO A 374 4.77 1.91 -3.57
C PRO A 374 6.12 1.28 -3.21
N VAL A 375 6.12 0.17 -2.46
CA VAL A 375 7.35 -0.55 -2.10
C VAL A 375 7.95 -1.23 -3.33
N HIS A 376 7.13 -1.87 -4.17
CA HIS A 376 7.60 -2.52 -5.39
C HIS A 376 8.30 -1.53 -6.34
N LYS A 377 7.68 -0.37 -6.63
CA LYS A 377 8.27 0.70 -7.46
C LYS A 377 9.59 1.20 -6.86
N TRP A 378 9.66 1.34 -5.53
CA TRP A 378 10.89 1.73 -4.84
C TRP A 378 12.00 0.69 -5.00
N CYS A 379 11.72 -0.58 -4.69
CA CYS A 379 12.67 -1.69 -4.83
C CYS A 379 13.15 -1.78 -6.28
N LEU A 380 12.24 -1.65 -7.26
CA LEU A 380 12.59 -1.71 -8.67
C LEU A 380 13.54 -0.57 -9.09
N ARG A 381 13.23 0.67 -8.67
CA ARG A 381 13.95 1.89 -9.10
C ARG A 381 15.28 2.10 -8.38
N HIS A 382 15.31 1.89 -7.07
CA HIS A 382 16.42 2.29 -6.19
C HIS A 382 17.31 1.13 -5.76
N PHE A 383 16.85 -0.11 -5.91
CA PHE A 383 17.59 -1.28 -5.47
C PHE A 383 17.91 -2.21 -6.65
N TYR A 384 16.88 -2.76 -7.30
CA TYR A 384 17.00 -3.76 -8.35
C TYR A 384 17.69 -3.23 -9.62
N LYS A 385 17.17 -2.16 -10.24
CA LYS A 385 17.76 -1.60 -11.47
C LYS A 385 19.21 -1.12 -11.26
N PRO A 386 19.56 -0.42 -10.17
CA PRO A 386 20.96 -0.09 -9.88
C PRO A 386 21.87 -1.29 -9.72
N MET A 387 21.43 -2.37 -9.06
CA MET A 387 22.21 -3.61 -8.95
C MET A 387 22.47 -4.24 -10.33
N LEU A 388 21.44 -4.32 -11.19
CA LEU A 388 21.61 -4.84 -12.54
C LEU A 388 22.58 -3.98 -13.37
N LYS A 389 22.49 -2.66 -13.26
CA LYS A 389 23.43 -1.73 -13.94
C LYS A 389 24.88 -1.90 -13.47
N ARG A 390 25.10 -2.39 -12.25
CA ARG A 390 26.43 -2.71 -11.70
C ARG A 390 26.92 -4.12 -12.08
N GLY A 391 26.18 -4.87 -12.90
CA GLY A 391 26.57 -6.20 -13.38
C GLY A 391 26.04 -7.37 -12.57
N ALA A 392 25.17 -7.16 -11.57
CA ALA A 392 24.56 -8.27 -10.84
C ALA A 392 23.61 -9.08 -11.73
N SER A 393 23.56 -10.40 -11.54
CA SER A 393 22.62 -11.27 -12.26
C SER A 393 21.17 -11.00 -11.82
N LYS A 394 20.20 -11.32 -12.68
CA LYS A 394 18.76 -11.16 -12.37
C LYS A 394 18.36 -11.91 -11.09
N TRP A 395 18.87 -13.12 -10.93
CA TRP A 395 18.60 -13.96 -9.76
C TRP A 395 19.23 -13.37 -8.50
N ALA A 396 20.50 -12.95 -8.55
CA ALA A 396 21.15 -12.31 -7.41
C ALA A 396 20.44 -11.02 -6.97
N ALA A 397 20.03 -10.18 -7.93
CA ALA A 397 19.29 -8.97 -7.65
C ALA A 397 17.89 -9.24 -7.07
N GLN A 398 17.19 -10.28 -7.54
CA GLN A 398 15.91 -10.70 -6.96
C GLN A 398 16.08 -11.20 -5.53
N THR A 399 17.04 -12.11 -5.29
CA THR A 399 17.35 -12.63 -3.95
C THR A 399 17.72 -11.51 -2.99
N ALA A 400 18.56 -10.55 -3.41
CA ALA A 400 18.92 -9.40 -2.58
C ALA A 400 17.72 -8.52 -2.20
N VAL A 401 16.77 -8.29 -3.13
CA VAL A 401 15.52 -7.56 -2.83
C VAL A 401 14.67 -8.31 -1.81
N PHE A 402 14.54 -9.65 -1.95
CA PHE A 402 13.80 -10.46 -0.99
C PHE A 402 14.46 -10.47 0.40
N LEU A 403 15.78 -10.58 0.48
CA LEU A 403 16.51 -10.52 1.76
C LEU A 403 16.43 -9.14 2.41
N ALA A 404 16.50 -8.06 1.63
CA ALA A 404 16.26 -6.71 2.15
C ALA A 404 14.83 -6.56 2.68
N SER A 405 13.83 -7.13 1.99
CA SER A 405 12.45 -7.17 2.48
C SER A 405 12.34 -8.01 3.76
N ALA A 406 13.00 -9.17 3.84
CA ALA A 406 13.02 -10.04 5.01
C ALA A 406 13.61 -9.32 6.24
N PHE A 407 14.68 -8.55 6.06
CA PHE A 407 15.24 -7.69 7.10
C PHE A 407 14.21 -6.71 7.66
N PHE A 408 13.46 -5.99 6.81
CA PHE A 408 12.46 -5.04 7.30
C PHE A 408 11.26 -5.72 7.98
N HIS A 409 10.85 -6.90 7.52
CA HIS A 409 9.79 -7.66 8.18
C HIS A 409 10.23 -8.13 9.57
N GLU A 410 11.44 -8.68 9.68
CA GLU A 410 12.01 -9.06 10.97
C GLU A 410 12.17 -7.83 11.86
N TYR A 411 12.73 -6.72 11.35
CA TYR A 411 12.91 -5.47 12.10
C TYR A 411 11.60 -4.93 12.68
N LEU A 412 10.53 -4.90 11.89
CA LEU A 412 9.23 -4.36 12.31
C LEU A 412 8.46 -5.27 13.27
N VAL A 413 8.79 -6.55 13.36
CA VAL A 413 8.14 -7.51 14.25
C VAL A 413 8.98 -7.81 15.49
N SER A 414 10.27 -8.12 15.31
CA SER A 414 11.18 -8.52 16.39
C SER A 414 11.50 -7.39 17.37
N VAL A 415 11.81 -6.18 16.87
CA VAL A 415 12.26 -5.06 17.71
C VAL A 415 11.14 -4.57 18.64
N PRO A 416 9.90 -4.33 18.17
CA PRO A 416 8.81 -3.90 19.05
C PRO A 416 8.43 -4.92 20.12
N LEU A 417 8.54 -6.22 19.79
CA LEU A 417 8.22 -7.31 20.70
C LEU A 417 9.42 -7.72 21.56
N LYS A 418 10.63 -7.20 21.26
CA LYS A 418 11.91 -7.57 21.89
C LYS A 418 12.21 -9.07 21.79
N MET A 419 11.83 -9.69 20.67
CA MET A 419 11.97 -11.13 20.41
C MET A 419 12.72 -11.37 19.10
N PHE A 420 13.94 -11.91 19.15
CA PHE A 420 14.80 -12.12 17.98
C PHE A 420 14.86 -13.59 17.56
N ARG A 421 13.74 -14.11 17.06
CA ARG A 421 13.61 -15.54 16.69
C ARG A 421 13.88 -15.83 15.21
N LEU A 422 13.97 -14.80 14.37
CA LEU A 422 14.21 -14.89 12.92
C LEU A 422 13.13 -15.65 12.13
N TRP A 423 11.94 -15.89 12.70
CA TRP A 423 10.87 -16.60 12.00
C TRP A 423 10.29 -15.78 10.84
N ALA A 424 10.16 -14.46 10.99
CA ALA A 424 9.63 -13.61 9.92
C ALA A 424 10.65 -13.46 8.79
N PHE A 425 11.94 -13.41 9.13
CA PHE A 425 13.04 -13.46 8.16
C PHE A 425 13.01 -14.77 7.35
N MET A 426 12.96 -15.91 8.04
CA MET A 426 12.95 -17.24 7.40
C MET A 426 11.68 -17.45 6.56
N GLY A 427 10.52 -16.98 7.03
CA GLY A 427 9.28 -17.02 6.27
C GLY A 427 9.37 -16.25 4.95
N MET A 428 9.98 -15.06 4.94
CA MET A 428 10.23 -14.31 3.70
C MET A 428 11.28 -14.96 2.81
N ALA A 429 12.36 -15.50 3.38
CA ALA A 429 13.39 -16.19 2.61
C ALA A 429 12.85 -17.45 1.94
N ALA A 430 11.97 -18.20 2.61
CA ALA A 430 11.31 -19.39 2.09
C ALA A 430 10.35 -19.10 0.91
N GLN A 431 9.93 -17.84 0.71
CA GLN A 431 9.14 -17.45 -0.46
C GLN A 431 9.95 -17.57 -1.77
N ILE A 432 11.28 -17.49 -1.73
CA ILE A 432 12.14 -17.60 -2.92
C ILE A 432 12.05 -19.01 -3.54
N PRO A 433 12.35 -20.11 -2.81
CA PRO A 433 12.18 -21.46 -3.36
C PRO A 433 10.72 -21.78 -3.67
N LEU A 434 9.76 -21.27 -2.87
CA LEU A 434 8.34 -21.45 -3.14
C LEU A 434 7.91 -20.79 -4.46
N ALA A 435 8.38 -19.57 -4.74
CA ALA A 435 8.08 -18.87 -5.98
C ALA A 435 8.62 -19.63 -7.20
N TRP A 436 9.83 -20.18 -7.09
CA TRP A 436 10.39 -21.06 -8.12
C TRP A 436 9.52 -22.31 -8.33
N PHE A 437 9.16 -23.00 -7.25
CA PHE A 437 8.33 -24.20 -7.29
C PHE A 437 6.97 -23.92 -7.96
N VAL A 438 6.23 -22.92 -7.49
CA VAL A 438 4.91 -22.57 -8.04
C VAL A 438 5.04 -22.21 -9.53
N SER A 439 6.04 -21.40 -9.90
CA SER A 439 6.23 -21.01 -11.31
C SER A 439 6.59 -22.17 -12.24
N LYS A 440 7.24 -23.22 -11.72
CA LYS A 440 7.70 -24.37 -12.49
C LYS A 440 6.62 -25.44 -12.64
N PHE A 441 5.85 -25.69 -11.58
CA PHE A 441 4.95 -26.85 -11.50
C PHE A 441 3.46 -26.51 -11.58
N LEU A 442 3.05 -25.27 -11.27
CA LEU A 442 1.64 -24.87 -11.22
C LEU A 442 1.35 -23.76 -12.23
N ARG A 443 0.19 -23.80 -12.87
CA ARG A 443 -0.24 -22.83 -13.90
C ARG A 443 -1.73 -22.52 -13.77
N GLY A 444 -2.14 -21.33 -14.23
CA GLY A 444 -3.54 -20.91 -14.22
C GLY A 444 -4.14 -20.91 -12.82
N ASN A 445 -5.37 -21.44 -12.71
CA ASN A 445 -6.13 -21.50 -11.46
C ASN A 445 -5.42 -22.27 -10.33
N TYR A 446 -4.62 -23.29 -10.66
CA TYR A 446 -3.84 -24.03 -9.65
C TYR A 446 -2.67 -23.20 -9.10
N GLY A 447 -2.05 -22.39 -9.95
CA GLY A 447 -1.05 -21.40 -9.52
C GLY A 447 -1.67 -20.37 -8.58
N ASN A 448 -2.87 -19.89 -8.90
CA ASN A 448 -3.62 -18.99 -8.03
C ASN A 448 -3.98 -19.63 -6.68
N ALA A 449 -4.47 -20.87 -6.68
CA ALA A 449 -4.73 -21.61 -5.44
C ALA A 449 -3.47 -21.74 -4.57
N ALA A 450 -2.30 -22.02 -5.16
CA ALA A 450 -1.04 -22.09 -4.42
C ALA A 450 -0.59 -20.74 -3.84
N VAL A 451 -0.83 -19.62 -4.56
CA VAL A 451 -0.62 -18.28 -4.01
C VAL A 451 -1.52 -18.08 -2.79
N TRP A 452 -2.81 -18.38 -2.88
CA TRP A 452 -3.74 -18.26 -1.75
C TRP A 452 -3.33 -19.11 -0.55
N ILE A 453 -2.94 -20.37 -0.78
CA ILE A 453 -2.42 -21.23 0.29
C ILE A 453 -1.21 -20.57 0.95
N SER A 454 -0.23 -20.09 0.17
CA SER A 454 0.95 -19.37 0.69
C SER A 454 0.58 -18.13 1.52
N LEU A 455 -0.48 -17.40 1.16
CA LEU A 455 -0.94 -16.23 1.93
C LEU A 455 -1.69 -16.60 3.21
N ILE A 456 -2.23 -17.82 3.30
CA ILE A 456 -2.89 -18.31 4.51
C ILE A 456 -1.86 -18.92 5.47
N ILE A 457 -0.97 -19.78 4.96
CA ILE A 457 -0.04 -20.56 5.80
C ILE A 457 1.40 -20.02 5.87
N GLY A 458 1.76 -19.08 5.00
CA GLY A 458 3.12 -18.58 4.88
C GLY A 458 3.42 -17.42 5.82
N GLN A 459 3.77 -16.27 5.25
CA GLN A 459 4.33 -15.16 6.02
C GLN A 459 3.42 -14.62 7.15
N PRO A 460 2.10 -14.50 6.97
CA PRO A 460 1.20 -14.05 8.04
C PRO A 460 1.23 -14.94 9.29
N ILE A 461 1.51 -16.24 9.14
CA ILE A 461 1.65 -17.15 10.28
C ILE A 461 2.93 -16.86 11.06
N ALA A 462 4.03 -16.54 10.39
CA ALA A 462 5.27 -16.18 11.08
C ALA A 462 5.05 -15.00 12.04
N VAL A 463 4.31 -13.96 11.60
CA VAL A 463 3.94 -12.82 12.45
C VAL A 463 3.03 -13.24 13.61
N LEU A 464 2.03 -14.08 13.34
CA LEU A 464 1.13 -14.61 14.36
C LEU A 464 1.91 -15.34 15.46
N MET A 465 2.94 -16.13 15.12
CA MET A 465 3.75 -16.85 16.11
C MET A 465 4.46 -15.89 17.08
N TYR A 466 4.95 -14.74 16.60
CA TYR A 466 5.52 -13.71 17.48
C TYR A 466 4.48 -13.10 18.41
N VAL A 467 3.33 -12.71 17.87
CA VAL A 467 2.27 -12.06 18.65
C VAL A 467 1.69 -13.03 19.68
N HIS A 468 1.52 -14.29 19.31
CA HIS A 468 1.11 -15.36 20.22
C HIS A 468 2.09 -15.49 21.38
N ASP A 469 3.37 -15.68 21.11
CA ASP A 469 4.35 -15.88 22.18
C ASP A 469 4.54 -14.63 23.03
N TYR A 470 4.45 -13.43 22.44
CA TYR A 470 4.42 -12.20 23.21
C TYR A 470 3.20 -12.15 24.16
N TYR A 471 2.01 -12.48 23.65
CA TYR A 471 0.79 -12.47 24.45
C TYR A 471 0.86 -13.49 25.60
N VAL A 472 1.26 -14.72 25.29
CA VAL A 472 1.39 -15.78 26.28
C VAL A 472 2.40 -15.39 27.38
N LEU A 473 3.60 -14.91 27.02
CA LEU A 473 4.63 -14.54 28.00
C LEU A 473 4.26 -13.36 28.91
N ASN A 474 3.46 -12.41 28.44
CA ASN A 474 3.11 -11.20 29.21
C ASN A 474 1.78 -11.31 29.97
N TYR A 475 0.89 -12.23 29.58
CA TYR A 475 -0.43 -12.39 30.19
C TYR A 475 -0.60 -13.72 30.95
N GLU A 476 0.32 -14.68 30.83
CA GLU A 476 0.33 -15.88 31.72
C GLU A 476 0.72 -15.56 33.16
N GLY A 477 1.55 -14.54 33.42
CA GLY A 477 2.06 -14.24 34.77
C GLY A 477 1.10 -13.47 35.70
N ASN A 478 -0.10 -13.11 35.23
CA ASN A 478 -1.09 -12.31 35.96
C ASN A 478 -2.38 -13.08 36.29
N GLN A 479 -2.38 -14.40 36.11
CA GLN A 479 -3.38 -15.33 36.65
C GLN A 479 -2.69 -16.25 37.65
#